data_AF-A0A2E5LY33-F1
#
_entry.id   AF-A0A2E5LY33-F1
#
_cell.length_a   1.000
_cell.length_b   1.000
_cell.length_c   1.000
_cell.angle_alpha   90.00
_cell.angle_beta   90.00
_cell.angle_gamma   90.00
#
_symmetry.space_group_name_H-M   'P 1'
#
loop_
_entity.id
_entity.type
_entity.pdbx_description
1 polymer ?
#
loop_
_entity_poly.entity_id
_entity_poly.type
_entity_poly.pdbx_seq_one_letter_code
_entity_poly.pdbx_strand_id
1 'polypeptide(L)'
;MKGFPEMTTIQYQGLGECSELWGGTQADFVLDWPGRPAREVAVFLQDAAAGVLAEVNAFEDNSHFRAAAARVLGEAWLEAEVERQGQIDSFIVISAATLADRPELIAAARVLSSSGS
;
A
#
# COMPACT_ATOMS: atom_id res chain seq x y z
N MET A 1 14.91 -27.43 20.87
CA MET A 1 14.21 -26.16 20.60
C MET A 1 15.23 -25.13 20.15
N LYS A 2 15.26 -24.78 18.86
CA LYS A 2 15.99 -23.61 18.35
C LYS A 2 14.93 -22.53 18.15
N GLY A 3 15.08 -21.42 18.87
CA GLY A 3 14.10 -20.33 18.91
C GLY A 3 13.87 -19.73 17.52
N PHE A 4 12.62 -19.43 17.21
CA PHE A 4 12.24 -18.57 16.11
C PHE A 4 12.71 -17.15 16.41
N PRO A 5 13.46 -16.48 15.53
CA PRO A 5 13.24 -15.08 15.26
C PRO A 5 12.44 -14.97 13.94
N GLU A 6 11.57 -14.03 13.65
CA GLU A 6 10.93 -12.88 14.30
C GLU A 6 9.95 -12.46 13.18
N MET A 7 8.68 -12.17 13.45
CA MET A 7 7.76 -11.81 12.36
C MET A 7 8.10 -10.42 11.83
N THR A 8 8.31 -10.27 10.52
CA THR A 8 8.26 -8.94 9.90
C THR A 8 6.87 -8.36 10.14
N THR A 9 6.79 -7.15 10.68
CA THR A 9 5.50 -6.47 10.89
C THR A 9 5.41 -5.24 10.01
N ILE A 10 4.26 -5.09 9.35
CA ILE A 10 3.87 -3.90 8.59
C ILE A 10 2.75 -3.23 9.38
N GLN A 11 3.01 -2.03 9.88
CA GLN A 11 2.09 -1.30 10.75
C GLN A 11 1.65 -0.01 10.08
N TYR A 12 0.38 0.06 9.68
CA TYR A 12 -0.22 1.29 9.17
C TYR A 12 -0.29 2.36 10.26
N GLN A 13 0.28 3.54 9.99
CA GLN A 13 0.36 4.67 10.92
C GLN A 13 -0.70 5.74 10.65
N GLY A 14 -1.31 5.74 9.47
CA GLY A 14 -2.30 6.74 9.08
C GLY A 14 -2.07 7.27 7.68
N LEU A 15 -2.85 8.30 7.33
CA LEU A 15 -2.69 9.04 6.09
C LEU A 15 -1.69 10.18 6.31
N GLY A 16 -0.83 10.44 5.32
CA GLY A 16 0.13 11.52 5.38
C GLY A 16 -0.51 12.91 5.23
N GLU A 17 0.09 13.92 5.86
CA GLU A 17 -0.41 15.31 5.89
C GLU A 17 -0.42 16.03 4.52
N CYS A 18 0.13 15.41 3.47
CA CYS A 18 0.28 16.00 2.13
C CYS A 18 -0.48 15.27 1.01
N SER A 19 -1.48 14.46 1.34
CA SER A 19 -2.26 13.69 0.35
C SER A 19 -2.76 14.55 -0.83
N GLU A 20 -3.35 15.72 -0.58
CA GLU A 20 -3.94 16.53 -1.65
C GLU A 20 -2.96 17.40 -2.47
N LEU A 21 -1.78 17.74 -1.93
CA LEU A 21 -0.87 18.71 -2.56
C LEU A 21 -0.15 18.17 -3.80
N TRP A 22 -0.11 16.85 -3.97
CA TRP A 22 0.65 16.19 -5.05
C TRP A 22 -0.23 15.35 -5.99
N GLY A 23 -1.55 15.53 -5.94
CA GLY A 23 -2.49 14.79 -6.79
C GLY A 23 -2.49 13.29 -6.48
N GLY A 24 -2.63 12.94 -5.19
CA GLY A 24 -2.71 11.55 -4.78
C GLY A 24 -3.18 11.35 -3.34
N THR A 25 -2.81 10.23 -2.74
CA THR A 25 -3.16 9.88 -1.36
C THR A 25 -2.00 9.10 -0.76
N GLN A 26 -1.46 9.60 0.36
CA GLN A 26 -0.35 8.98 1.06
C GLN A 26 -0.87 8.11 2.21
N ALA A 27 -0.34 6.90 2.33
CA ALA A 27 -0.49 6.01 3.48
C ALA A 27 0.90 5.74 4.06
N ASP A 28 1.06 5.98 5.36
CA ASP A 28 2.33 5.82 6.08
C ASP A 28 2.37 4.50 6.85
N PHE A 29 3.53 3.85 6.81
CA PHE A 29 3.76 2.55 7.41
C PHE A 29 5.06 2.53 8.20
N VAL A 30 5.09 1.76 9.28
CA VAL A 30 6.32 1.32 9.93
C VAL A 30 6.55 -0.13 9.58
N LEU A 31 7.73 -0.42 9.04
CA LEU A 31 8.20 -1.78 8.80
C LEU A 31 9.23 -2.15 9.86
N ASP A 32 8.92 -3.18 10.63
CA ASP A 32 9.87 -3.83 11.54
C ASP A 32 10.32 -5.14 10.92
N TRP A 33 11.58 -5.21 10.49
CA TRP A 33 12.17 -6.37 9.83
C TRP A 33 13.33 -6.90 10.67
N PRO A 34 13.29 -8.18 11.10
CA PRO A 34 14.38 -8.86 11.79
C PRO A 34 15.77 -8.59 11.20
N GLY A 35 16.70 -8.16 12.06
CA GLY A 35 18.08 -7.87 11.63
C GLY A 35 18.25 -6.58 10.83
N ARG A 36 17.22 -5.73 10.73
CA ARG A 36 17.30 -4.38 10.17
C ARG A 36 16.66 -3.38 11.14
N PRO A 37 17.10 -2.11 11.14
CA PRO A 37 16.39 -1.06 11.87
C PRO A 37 14.96 -0.92 11.35
N ALA A 38 14.01 -0.72 12.27
CA ALA A 38 12.67 -0.31 11.91
C ALA A 38 12.72 0.97 11.08
N ARG A 39 11.81 1.10 10.13
CA ARG A 39 11.83 2.17 9.14
C ARG A 39 10.42 2.62 8.78
N GLU A 40 10.29 3.90 8.52
CA GLU A 40 9.09 4.49 7.98
C GLU A 40 9.10 4.35 6.46
N VAL A 41 7.93 4.03 5.90
CA VAL A 41 7.68 3.95 4.47
C VAL A 41 6.39 4.68 4.15
N ALA A 42 6.49 5.68 3.29
CA ALA A 42 5.35 6.38 2.72
C ALA A 42 4.98 5.73 1.39
N VAL A 43 3.73 5.32 1.25
CA VAL A 43 3.17 4.82 0.00
C VAL A 43 2.22 5.88 -0.55
N PHE A 44 2.53 6.38 -1.73
CA PHE A 44 1.78 7.43 -2.40
C PHE A 44 1.01 6.87 -3.60
N LEU A 45 -0.32 6.80 -3.46
CA LEU A 45 -1.25 6.42 -4.52
C LEU A 45 -1.59 7.64 -5.36
N GLN A 46 -1.22 7.66 -6.64
CA GLN A 46 -1.56 8.78 -7.53
C GLN A 46 -3.04 8.78 -7.92
N ASP A 47 -3.61 9.96 -8.19
CA ASP A 47 -5.02 10.12 -8.58
C ASP A 47 -5.40 9.26 -9.80
N ALA A 48 -4.54 9.18 -10.80
CA ALA A 48 -4.79 8.35 -11.98
C ALA A 48 -4.88 6.84 -11.63
N ALA A 49 -4.06 6.39 -10.68
CA ALA A 49 -4.11 5.01 -10.20
C ALA A 49 -5.37 4.78 -9.35
N ALA A 50 -5.75 5.74 -8.50
CA ALA A 50 -7.00 5.70 -7.75
C ALA A 50 -8.22 5.59 -8.66
N GLY A 51 -8.28 6.38 -9.74
CA GLY A 51 -9.37 6.32 -10.72
C GLY A 51 -9.49 4.94 -11.39
N VAL A 52 -8.37 4.33 -11.77
CA VAL A 52 -8.35 2.95 -12.31
C VAL A 52 -8.92 1.95 -11.30
N LEU A 53 -8.53 2.07 -10.03
CA LEU A 53 -9.02 1.17 -8.98
C LEU A 53 -10.51 1.37 -8.72
N ALA A 54 -11.00 2.61 -8.71
CA ALA A 54 -12.41 2.93 -8.53
C ALA A 54 -13.26 2.29 -9.63
N GLU A 55 -12.83 2.44 -10.89
CA GLU A 55 -13.50 1.83 -12.05
C GLU A 55 -13.53 0.30 -11.96
N VAL A 56 -12.39 -0.34 -11.66
CA VAL A 56 -12.29 -1.81 -11.55
C VAL A 56 -13.17 -2.38 -10.43
N ASN A 57 -13.37 -1.62 -9.35
CA ASN A 57 -14.17 -2.05 -8.21
C ASN A 57 -15.62 -1.56 -8.24
N ALA A 58 -16.03 -0.82 -9.30
CA ALA A 58 -17.34 -0.17 -9.39
C ALA A 58 -17.67 0.71 -8.17
N PHE A 59 -16.67 1.40 -7.63
CA PHE A 59 -16.83 2.37 -6.55
C PHE A 59 -16.70 3.81 -7.07
N GLU A 60 -17.25 4.75 -6.30
CA GLU A 60 -16.98 6.17 -6.52
C GLU A 60 -15.55 6.51 -6.08
N ASP A 61 -14.83 7.25 -6.93
CA ASP A 61 -13.51 7.76 -6.60
C ASP A 61 -13.62 8.98 -5.66
N ASN A 62 -13.75 8.70 -4.35
CA ASN A 62 -13.82 9.70 -3.29
C ASN A 62 -12.71 9.52 -2.26
N SER A 63 -12.54 10.50 -1.35
CA SER A 63 -11.46 10.49 -0.36
C SER A 63 -11.44 9.26 0.54
N HIS A 64 -12.62 8.73 0.91
CA HIS A 64 -12.72 7.51 1.71
C HIS A 64 -12.22 6.28 0.93
N PHE A 65 -12.64 6.14 -0.33
CA PHE A 65 -12.15 5.08 -1.21
C PHE A 65 -10.63 5.18 -1.40
N ARG A 66 -10.11 6.38 -1.71
CA ARG A 66 -8.67 6.59 -1.92
C ARG A 66 -7.84 6.26 -0.70
N ALA A 67 -8.30 6.63 0.50
CA ALA A 67 -7.64 6.28 1.75
C ALA A 67 -7.57 4.76 1.97
N ALA A 68 -8.69 4.06 1.75
CA ALA A 68 -8.76 2.61 1.87
C ALA A 68 -7.87 1.92 0.81
N ALA A 69 -7.89 2.41 -0.43
CA ALA A 69 -7.08 1.90 -1.53
C ALA A 69 -5.58 2.11 -1.26
N ALA A 70 -5.16 3.31 -0.84
CA ALA A 70 -3.77 3.61 -0.52
C ALA A 70 -3.25 2.71 0.62
N ARG A 71 -4.08 2.49 1.65
CA ARG A 71 -3.75 1.56 2.74
C ARG A 71 -3.56 0.13 2.22
N VAL A 72 -4.58 -0.45 1.56
CA VAL A 72 -4.54 -1.85 1.12
C VAL A 72 -3.41 -2.10 0.13
N LEU A 73 -3.19 -1.18 -0.81
CA LEU A 73 -2.10 -1.31 -1.75
C LEU A 73 -0.73 -1.14 -1.11
N GLY A 74 -0.61 -0.27 -0.11
CA GLY A 74 0.63 -0.14 0.66
C GLY A 74 0.95 -1.41 1.43
N GLU A 75 -0.02 -2.00 2.12
CA GLU A 75 0.14 -3.29 2.80
C GLU A 75 0.56 -4.38 1.80
N ALA A 76 -0.19 -4.55 0.70
CA ALA A 76 0.09 -5.58 -0.31
C ALA A 76 1.46 -5.40 -1.00
N TRP A 77 1.86 -4.15 -1.28
CA TRP A 77 3.18 -3.87 -1.85
C TRP A 77 4.28 -4.27 -0.87
N LEU A 78 4.18 -3.80 0.38
CA LEU A 78 5.21 -4.04 1.39
C LEU A 78 5.34 -5.53 1.73
N GLU A 79 4.23 -6.26 1.81
CA GLU A 79 4.22 -7.72 1.97
C GLU A 79 5.00 -8.39 0.83
N ALA A 80 4.69 -8.04 -0.42
CA ALA A 80 5.38 -8.60 -1.58
C ALA A 80 6.89 -8.27 -1.60
N GLU A 81 7.29 -7.06 -1.22
CA GLU A 81 8.72 -6.70 -1.17
C GLU A 81 9.48 -7.37 -0.03
N VAL A 82 8.84 -7.56 1.13
CA VAL A 82 9.38 -8.34 2.25
C VAL A 82 9.61 -9.78 1.83
N GLU A 83 8.64 -10.42 1.17
CA GLU A 83 8.76 -11.79 0.67
C GLU A 83 9.89 -11.95 -0.35
N ARG A 84 10.08 -10.95 -1.21
CA ARG A 84 11.17 -10.92 -2.20
C ARG A 84 12.54 -10.63 -1.58
N GLN A 85 12.61 -10.39 -0.27
CA GLN A 85 13.80 -9.93 0.45
C GLN A 85 14.45 -8.70 -0.20
N GLY A 86 13.63 -7.86 -0.82
CA GLY A 86 14.07 -6.70 -1.59
C GLY A 86 14.64 -5.58 -0.72
N GLN A 87 15.29 -4.63 -1.38
CA GLN A 87 15.43 -3.30 -0.80
C GLN A 87 14.10 -2.57 -0.96
N ILE A 88 13.50 -2.18 0.14
CA ILE A 88 12.30 -1.35 0.14
C ILE A 88 12.77 0.10 0.08
N ASP A 89 12.14 0.97 -0.70
CA ASP A 89 12.41 2.41 -0.66
C ASP A 89 11.54 3.10 0.39
N SER A 90 12.05 4.17 1.02
CA SER A 90 11.28 4.89 2.06
C SER A 90 10.07 5.64 1.49
N PHE A 91 10.03 5.82 0.16
CA PHE A 91 8.94 6.46 -0.55
C PHE A 91 8.61 5.64 -1.80
N ILE A 92 7.38 5.18 -1.90
CA ILE A 92 6.89 4.31 -2.97
C ILE A 92 5.75 5.03 -3.69
N VAL A 93 5.81 5.10 -5.01
CA VAL A 93 4.74 5.69 -5.83
C VAL A 93 4.00 4.59 -6.56
N ILE A 94 2.68 4.53 -6.34
CA ILE A 94 1.78 3.66 -7.07
C ILE A 94 1.07 4.49 -8.14
N SER A 95 1.55 4.36 -9.36
CA SER A 95 1.00 5.00 -10.56
C SER A 95 0.07 4.06 -11.33
N ALA A 96 -0.66 4.57 -12.32
CA ALA A 96 -1.46 3.72 -13.22
C ALA A 96 -0.57 2.71 -13.99
N ALA A 97 0.64 3.11 -14.39
CA ALA A 97 1.61 2.20 -15.01
C ALA A 97 2.06 1.12 -14.03
N THR A 98 2.29 1.48 -12.77
CA THR A 98 2.62 0.53 -11.70
C THR A 98 1.55 -0.56 -11.56
N LEU A 99 0.27 -0.19 -11.63
CA LEU A 99 -0.84 -1.15 -11.56
C LEU A 99 -0.91 -2.07 -12.80
N ALA A 100 -0.56 -1.55 -13.98
CA ALA A 100 -0.50 -2.35 -15.21
C ALA A 100 0.63 -3.40 -15.14
N ASP A 101 1.78 -3.04 -14.56
CA ASP A 101 2.93 -3.92 -14.42
C ASP A 101 2.80 -4.91 -13.25
N ARG A 102 1.94 -4.60 -12.26
CA ARG A 102 1.73 -5.39 -11.04
C ARG A 102 0.25 -5.73 -10.84
N PRO A 103 -0.31 -6.66 -11.65
CA PRO A 103 -1.73 -7.03 -11.57
C PRO A 103 -2.14 -7.63 -10.22
N GLU A 104 -1.19 -8.14 -9.43
CA GLU A 104 -1.44 -8.61 -8.07
C GLU A 104 -1.94 -7.49 -7.13
N LEU A 105 -1.54 -6.24 -7.36
CA LEU A 105 -2.00 -5.09 -6.59
C LEU A 105 -3.48 -4.80 -6.89
N ILE A 106 -3.88 -4.91 -8.15
CA ILE A 106 -5.29 -4.79 -8.54
C ILE A 106 -6.12 -5.89 -7.86
N ALA A 107 -5.60 -7.12 -7.79
CA ALA A 107 -6.27 -8.22 -7.10
C ALA A 107 -6.43 -7.96 -5.59
N ALA A 108 -5.40 -7.41 -4.93
CA ALA A 108 -5.48 -7.01 -3.52
C ALA A 108 -6.54 -5.93 -3.28
N ALA A 109 -6.62 -4.93 -4.16
CA ALA A 109 -7.63 -3.88 -4.07
C ALA A 109 -9.07 -4.40 -4.24
N ARG A 110 -9.29 -5.51 -4.96
CA ARG A 110 -10.61 -6.14 -5.09
C ARG A 110 -11.14 -6.74 -3.79
N VAL A 111 -10.28 -7.02 -2.81
CA VAL A 111 -10.73 -7.50 -1.50
C VAL A 111 -11.50 -6.41 -0.73
N LEU A 112 -11.29 -5.12 -1.06
CA LEU A 112 -12.08 -4.01 -0.50
C LEU A 112 -13.58 -4.17 -0.77
N SER A 113 -14.00 -4.80 -1.87
CA SER A 113 -15.41 -4.98 -2.19
C SER A 113 -16.07 -6.15 -1.44
N SER A 114 -15.29 -7.09 -0.90
CA SER A 114 -15.81 -8.28 -0.20
C SER A 114 -16.02 -8.12 1.31
N SER A 115 -15.38 -7.11 1.92
CA SER A 115 -15.44 -6.90 3.39
C SER A 115 -16.55 -5.94 3.82
N GLY A 116 -17.40 -5.50 2.89
CA GLY A 116 -18.51 -4.57 3.11
C GLY A 116 -19.89 -5.11 2.73
N SER A 117 -20.06 -6.44 2.62
CA SER A 117 -21.36 -7.10 2.45
C SER A 117 -21.84 -7.77 3.74
#